data_AF-A0A7X7MRN8-F1
#
_entry.id   AF-A0A7X7MRN8-F1
#
_cell.length_a   1.000
_cell.length_b   1.000
_cell.length_c   1.000
_cell.angle_alpha   90.00
_cell.angle_beta   90.00
_cell.angle_gamma   90.00
#
_symmetry.space_group_name_H-M   'P 1'
#
loop_
_entity.id
_entity.type
_entity.pdbx_description
1 polymer ?
#
loop_
_entity_poly.entity_id
_entity_poly.type
_entity_poly.pdbx_seq_one_letter_code
_entity_poly.pdbx_strand_id
1 'polypeptide(L)'
;MHAALTPDISLGTHFFGELVEMNMLYFALFPERPGNRFDTARLASCEDRLPELVPDLAPAVRPVLRLLRADRLEPEGLWLVADAPEQRVIVGRR
;
A
#
# COMPACT_ATOMS: atom_id res chain seq x y z
N MET A 1 20.31 12.58 -21.10
CA MET A 1 20.67 11.32 -20.42
C MET A 1 20.26 11.43 -18.96
N HIS A 2 19.05 10.97 -18.60
CA HIS A 2 18.66 10.84 -17.19
C HIS A 2 19.04 9.44 -16.73
N ALA A 3 20.34 9.23 -16.55
CA ALA A 3 20.88 7.98 -16.03
C ALA A 3 20.66 7.93 -14.52
N ALA A 4 19.88 6.95 -14.08
CA ALA A 4 19.83 6.44 -12.71
C ALA A 4 19.68 7.50 -11.60
N LEU A 5 18.51 8.14 -11.53
CA LEU A 5 17.98 8.50 -10.21
C LEU A 5 17.48 7.20 -9.57
N THR A 6 18.40 6.38 -9.06
CA THR A 6 18.04 5.48 -7.97
C THR A 6 17.72 6.43 -6.82
N PRO A 7 16.47 6.55 -6.35
CA PRO A 7 16.16 7.46 -5.27
C PRO A 7 17.06 7.09 -4.10
N ASP A 8 17.99 7.99 -3.78
CA ASP A 8 18.89 7.79 -2.65
C ASP A 8 18.00 7.93 -1.42
N ILE A 9 17.69 6.79 -0.79
CA ILE A 9 16.73 6.66 0.32
C ILE A 9 17.34 7.22 1.62
N SER A 10 18.38 8.07 1.53
CA SER A 10 19.07 8.64 2.68
C SER A 10 18.30 9.78 3.37
N LEU A 11 17.15 10.18 2.82
CA LEU A 11 16.08 10.92 3.54
C LEU A 11 15.00 10.00 4.13
N GLY A 12 15.13 8.68 3.96
CA GLY A 12 14.09 7.70 4.27
C GLY A 12 14.15 7.10 5.67
N THR A 13 15.30 7.05 6.36
CA THR A 13 15.37 6.42 7.69
C THR A 13 14.49 7.10 8.73
N HIS A 14 14.38 8.42 8.71
CA HIS A 14 13.45 9.15 9.57
C HIS A 14 11.99 8.86 9.21
N PHE A 15 11.65 8.91 7.92
CA PHE A 15 10.30 8.63 7.44
C PHE A 15 9.86 7.16 7.70
N PHE A 16 10.74 6.19 7.48
CA PHE A 16 10.46 4.78 7.77
C PHE A 16 10.38 4.50 9.27
N GLY A 17 11.20 5.17 10.07
CA GLY A 17 11.09 5.14 11.53
C GLY A 17 9.71 5.62 11.99
N GLU A 18 9.25 6.76 11.47
CA GLU A 18 7.93 7.31 11.77
C GLU A 18 6.79 6.36 11.37
N LEU A 19 6.86 5.71 10.21
CA LEU A 19 5.84 4.73 9.81
C LEU A 19 5.75 3.55 10.79
N VAL A 20 6.89 3.02 11.21
CA VAL A 20 6.93 1.93 12.20
C VAL A 20 6.39 2.41 13.55
N GLU A 21 6.76 3.62 13.99
CA GLU A 21 6.25 4.24 15.21
C GLU A 21 4.73 4.46 15.16
N MET A 22 4.17 4.75 13.99
CA MET A 22 2.72 4.88 13.77
C MET A 22 1.99 3.54 13.61
N ASN A 23 2.65 2.41 13.89
CA ASN A 23 2.11 1.05 13.67
C ASN A 23 1.72 0.78 12.20
N MET A 24 2.45 1.35 11.25
CA MET A 24 2.27 1.10 9.83
C MET A 24 3.31 0.10 9.32
N LEU A 25 2.84 -0.96 8.68
CA LEU A 25 3.72 -1.85 7.93
C LEU A 25 3.96 -1.29 6.53
N TYR A 26 5.23 -1.10 6.18
CA TYR A 26 5.65 -0.74 4.83
C TYR A 26 6.44 -1.90 4.20
N PHE A 27 6.15 -2.21 2.93
CA PHE A 27 6.91 -3.19 2.15
C PHE A 27 6.92 -2.80 0.67
N ALA A 28 7.95 -3.25 -0.06
CA ALA A 28 8.05 -3.08 -1.50
C ALA A 28 7.53 -4.35 -2.21
N LEU A 29 6.58 -4.19 -3.12
CA LEU A 29 6.08 -5.27 -3.97
C LEU A 29 6.49 -5.03 -5.42
N PHE A 30 7.13 -6.03 -6.03
CA PHE A 30 7.52 -6.03 -7.45
C PHE A 30 6.67 -7.05 -8.20
N PRO A 31 5.57 -6.66 -8.88
CA PRO A 31 4.62 -7.59 -9.49
C PRO A 31 5.25 -8.52 -10.54
N GLU A 32 6.34 -8.10 -11.19
CA GLU A 32 6.99 -8.89 -12.24
C GLU A 32 7.91 -10.00 -11.69
N ARG A 33 8.22 -9.99 -10.39
CA ARG A 33 9.08 -11.03 -9.79
C ARG A 33 8.32 -12.36 -9.67
N PRO A 34 8.95 -13.50 -10.03
CA PRO A 34 8.33 -14.82 -9.87
C PRO A 34 7.81 -15.06 -8.45
N GLY A 35 6.58 -15.57 -8.33
CA GLY A 35 5.94 -15.86 -7.05
C GLY A 35 5.13 -14.69 -6.47
N ASN A 36 5.38 -13.45 -6.89
CA ASN A 36 4.58 -12.31 -6.47
C ASN A 36 3.24 -12.30 -7.19
N ARG A 37 2.18 -11.94 -6.45
CA ARG A 37 0.83 -11.80 -7.00
C ARG A 37 0.22 -10.52 -6.45
N PHE A 38 -0.35 -9.73 -7.35
CA PHE A 38 -1.07 -8.52 -6.98
C PHE A 38 -2.29 -8.37 -7.89
N ASP A 39 -3.48 -8.49 -7.32
CA ASP A 39 -4.73 -8.39 -8.06
C ASP A 39 -5.13 -6.91 -8.23
N THR A 40 -4.43 -6.24 -9.15
CA THR A 40 -4.67 -4.82 -9.45
C THR A 40 -6.09 -4.58 -9.97
N ALA A 41 -6.64 -5.51 -10.75
CA ALA A 41 -7.98 -5.40 -11.32
C ALA A 41 -9.04 -5.33 -10.23
N ARG A 42 -8.95 -6.21 -9.23
CA ARG A 42 -9.84 -6.20 -8.09
C ARG A 42 -9.77 -4.89 -7.31
N LEU A 43 -8.56 -4.43 -6.96
CA LEU A 43 -8.39 -3.17 -6.21
C LEU A 43 -8.85 -1.95 -7.02
N ALA A 44 -8.60 -1.96 -8.33
CA ALA A 44 -9.02 -0.88 -9.22
C ALA A 44 -10.55 -0.76 -9.29
N SER A 45 -11.27 -1.89 -9.25
CA SER A 45 -12.74 -1.95 -9.31
C SER A 45 -13.45 -1.47 -8.05
N CYS A 46 -12.74 -1.35 -6.92
CA CYS A 46 -13.33 -0.88 -5.68
C CYS A 46 -13.68 0.61 -5.74
N GLU A 47 -14.60 1.06 -4.89
CA GLU A 47 -14.89 2.47 -4.72
C GLU A 47 -13.80 3.15 -3.88
N ASP A 48 -13.36 4.35 -4.26
CA ASP A 48 -12.48 5.17 -3.43
C ASP A 48 -13.29 5.85 -2.31
N ARG A 49 -12.96 5.52 -1.06
CA ARG A 49 -13.61 6.03 0.15
C ARG A 49 -12.90 7.25 0.73
N LEU A 50 -11.80 7.70 0.13
CA LEU A 50 -11.04 8.83 0.62
C LEU A 50 -11.90 10.11 0.70
N PRO A 51 -12.80 10.41 -0.25
CA PRO A 51 -13.68 11.58 -0.16
C PRO A 51 -14.64 11.57 1.03
N GLU A 52 -14.97 10.41 1.58
CA GLU A 52 -15.85 10.31 2.76
C GLU A 52 -15.09 10.62 4.05
N LEU A 53 -13.81 10.25 4.10
CA LEU A 53 -12.97 10.46 5.27
C LEU A 53 -12.40 11.89 5.30
N VAL A 54 -12.11 12.44 4.13
CA VAL A 54 -11.57 13.80 3.96
C VAL A 54 -12.44 14.55 2.95
N PRO A 55 -13.56 15.16 3.38
CA PRO A 55 -14.49 15.85 2.48
C PRO A 55 -13.82 17.00 1.70
N ASP A 56 -12.89 17.71 2.35
CA ASP A 56 -12.16 18.86 1.79
C ASP A 56 -10.86 18.46 1.05
N LEU A 57 -10.79 17.21 0.56
CA LEU A 57 -9.61 16.71 -0.14
C LEU A 57 -9.28 17.55 -1.37
N ALA A 58 -8.06 18.08 -1.40
CA ALA A 58 -7.53 18.83 -2.52
C ALA A 58 -7.68 18.04 -3.84
N PRO A 59 -8.21 18.65 -4.92
CA PRO A 59 -8.42 17.95 -6.20
C PRO A 59 -7.16 17.27 -6.75
N ALA A 60 -5.97 17.84 -6.48
CA ALA A 60 -4.69 17.30 -6.90
C ALA A 60 -4.31 15.96 -6.24
N VAL A 61 -4.92 15.59 -5.10
CA VAL A 61 -4.61 14.34 -4.38
C VAL A 61 -5.42 13.16 -4.91
N ARG A 62 -6.63 13.41 -5.43
CA ARG A 62 -7.56 12.40 -5.95
C ARG A 62 -6.95 11.41 -6.97
N PRO A 63 -6.08 11.82 -7.92
CA PRO A 63 -5.50 10.87 -8.87
C PRO A 63 -4.36 10.03 -8.30
N VAL A 64 -3.79 10.37 -7.13
CA VAL A 64 -2.57 9.73 -6.60
C VAL A 64 -2.81 8.93 -5.33
N LEU A 65 -3.91 9.16 -4.62
CA LEU A 65 -4.25 8.44 -3.38
C LEU A 65 -5.71 7.98 -3.42
N ARG A 66 -5.90 6.71 -3.04
CA ARG A 66 -7.22 6.10 -2.87
C ARG A 66 -7.27 5.39 -1.52
N LEU A 67 -8.42 5.45 -0.86
CA LEU A 67 -8.68 4.70 0.37
C LEU A 67 -9.68 3.59 0.07
N LEU A 68 -9.26 2.35 0.25
CA LEU A 68 -10.12 1.18 0.15
C LEU A 68 -10.42 0.65 1.54
N ARG A 69 -11.66 0.21 1.73
CA ARG A 69 -12.12 -0.36 3.00
C ARG A 69 -12.06 -1.88 2.96
N ALA A 70 -11.29 -2.48 3.86
CA ALA A 70 -11.10 -3.93 3.93
C ALA A 70 -12.42 -4.71 4.15
N ASP A 71 -13.31 -4.18 5.00
CA ASP A 71 -14.64 -4.75 5.27
C ASP A 71 -15.60 -4.66 4.08
N ARG A 72 -15.32 -3.78 3.12
CA ARG A 72 -16.03 -3.72 1.83
C ARG A 72 -15.41 -4.63 0.78
N LEU A 73 -14.10 -4.84 0.86
CA LEU A 73 -13.36 -5.70 -0.03
C LEU A 73 -13.64 -7.18 0.25
N GLU A 74 -13.63 -7.59 1.53
CA GLU A 74 -13.99 -8.93 2.01
C GLU A 74 -14.77 -8.79 3.33
N PRO A 75 -16.10 -8.96 3.31
CA PRO A 75 -16.95 -8.82 4.50
C PRO A 75 -16.62 -9.82 5.62
N GLU A 76 -16.11 -11.01 5.27
CA GLU A 76 -15.68 -12.03 6.23
C GLU A 76 -14.34 -11.68 6.92
N GLY A 77 -13.66 -10.64 6.42
CA GLY A 77 -12.42 -10.12 6.96
C GLY A 77 -11.20 -10.50 6.11
N LEU A 78 -10.16 -9.67 6.24
CA LEU A 78 -8.84 -9.90 5.66
C LEU A 78 -7.81 -10.08 6.77
N TRP A 79 -6.87 -10.99 6.53
CA TRP A 79 -5.62 -11.07 7.28
C TRP A 79 -4.52 -10.47 6.46
N LEU A 80 -3.72 -9.65 7.11
CA LEU A 80 -2.40 -9.26 6.63
C LEU A 80 -1.39 -10.01 7.49
N VAL A 81 -0.60 -10.86 6.85
CA VAL A 81 0.51 -11.57 7.48
C VAL A 81 1.80 -11.04 6.88
N ALA A 82 2.68 -10.52 7.72
CA ALA A 82 3.98 -10.01 7.32
C ALA A 82 5.07 -10.77 8.07
N ASP A 83 5.83 -11.55 7.30
CA ASP A 83 6.97 -12.31 7.75
C ASP A 83 8.24 -11.55 7.34
N ALA A 84 8.79 -10.79 8.28
CA ALA A 84 9.99 -9.99 8.05
C ALA A 84 11.23 -10.87 7.79
N PRO A 85 11.51 -11.95 8.55
CA PRO A 85 12.61 -12.87 8.25
C PRO A 85 12.57 -13.46 6.84
N GLU A 86 11.40 -13.97 6.41
CA GLU A 86 11.23 -14.59 5.09
C GLU A 86 10.91 -13.57 3.98
N GLN A 87 10.85 -12.28 4.30
CA GLN A 87 10.49 -11.18 3.41
C GLN A 87 9.20 -11.44 2.63
N ARG A 88 8.17 -11.96 3.31
CA ARG A 88 6.91 -12.37 2.70
C ARG A 88 5.73 -11.61 3.30
N VAL A 89 4.90 -11.03 2.44
CA VAL A 89 3.62 -10.44 2.83
C VAL A 89 2.49 -11.14 2.11
N ILE A 90 1.46 -11.53 2.86
CA ILE A 90 0.25 -12.17 2.35
C ILE A 90 -0.94 -11.36 2.84
N VAL A 91 -1.81 -10.96 1.92
CA VAL A 91 -3.15 -10.45 2.23
C VAL A 91 -4.15 -11.49 1.75
N GLY A 92 -4.89 -12.08 2.66
CA GLY A 92 -5.82 -13.18 2.39
C GLY A 92 -7.11 -13.03 3.19
N ARG A 93 -8.09 -13.88 2.89
CA ARG A 93 -9.33 -13.96 3.68
C ARG A 93 -9.03 -14.51 5.08
N ARG A 94 -9.89 -14.12 6.03
CA ARG A 94 -9.90 -14.67 7.38
C ARG A 94 -10.29 -16.14 7.45
#